data_AF-A0A9W9T5P9-F1
#
_entry.id   AF-A0A9W9T5P9-F1
#
_cell.length_a   1.000
_cell.length_b   1.000
_cell.length_c   1.000
_cell.angle_alpha   90.00
_cell.angle_beta   90.00
_cell.angle_gamma   90.00
#
_symmetry.space_group_name_H-M   'P 1'
#
loop_
_entity.id
_entity.type
_entity.pdbx_description
1 polymer ?
#
loop_
_entity_poly.entity_id
_entity_poly.type
_entity_poly.pdbx_seq_one_letter_code
_entity_poly.pdbx_strand_id
1 'polypeptide(L)'
;MREGLDLPEFGYLPFDHFVVAKWDTTSPLSKNEQKRILVEKWIALGKYGRNDWALAMFDDPIIDHIPEGVPQDLLSQEDRAISSLLSTVLWIRTWFGDPTDKTSQEAADTAYARLRKEVLQQGRENNHVFCIPEEFVFEDREELTADTQRDQDVIEGVAIGRPGSVPGYLLAALIHCPELFEGMSDSDWRHFEGEERAEELAESDPTQKALVLIADRKACEEGWVLALAVNHRGEILPVRVRERATEAAQIAVNWFEGEPLSEIVNDEDEDMESYLGEGNGWE
;
A
#
# COMPACT_ATOMS: atom_id res chain seq x y z
N MET A 1 -22.47 6.30 2.14
CA MET A 1 -23.53 5.71 2.99
C MET A 1 -23.28 4.21 3.01
N ARG A 2 -22.68 3.68 4.08
CA ARG A 2 -22.33 2.26 4.25
C ARG A 2 -23.36 1.56 5.14
N GLU A 3 -24.64 1.64 4.79
CA GLU A 3 -25.67 0.84 5.46
C GLU A 3 -25.81 -0.49 4.69
N GLY A 4 -25.44 -1.61 5.31
CA GLY A 4 -25.76 -2.95 4.82
C GLY A 4 -24.62 -3.78 4.19
N LEU A 5 -23.35 -3.38 4.33
CA LEU A 5 -22.23 -4.30 4.07
C LEU A 5 -21.94 -5.07 5.37
N ASP A 6 -22.10 -6.39 5.36
CA ASP A 6 -21.61 -7.28 6.42
C ASP A 6 -20.08 -7.19 6.41
N LEU A 7 -19.54 -6.34 7.29
CA LEU A 7 -18.09 -6.23 7.47
C LEU A 7 -17.57 -7.54 8.06
N PRO A 8 -16.45 -8.09 7.56
CA PRO A 8 -15.92 -9.33 8.11
C PRO A 8 -15.61 -9.15 9.60
N GLU A 9 -16.19 -10.03 10.43
CA GLU A 9 -15.86 -10.09 11.85
C GLU A 9 -14.44 -10.66 12.05
N PHE A 10 -13.96 -10.68 13.30
CA PHE A 10 -12.63 -11.25 13.55
C PHE A 10 -12.66 -12.76 13.30
N GLY A 11 -11.68 -13.23 12.55
CA GLY A 11 -11.55 -14.63 12.14
C GLY A 11 -11.90 -14.87 10.67
N TYR A 12 -12.49 -13.89 9.99
CA TYR A 12 -12.88 -14.00 8.58
C TYR A 12 -11.80 -13.54 7.60
N LEU A 13 -10.66 -13.04 8.09
CA LEU A 13 -9.51 -12.66 7.28
C LEU A 13 -8.31 -13.58 7.57
N PRO A 14 -7.52 -13.98 6.56
CA PRO A 14 -6.29 -14.76 6.77
C PRO A 14 -5.35 -14.12 7.81
N PHE A 15 -5.26 -12.80 7.83
CA PHE A 15 -4.48 -12.05 8.80
C PHE A 15 -4.98 -12.22 10.23
N ASP A 16 -6.29 -12.40 10.48
CA ASP A 16 -6.79 -12.67 11.84
C ASP A 16 -6.26 -14.02 12.35
N HIS A 17 -6.22 -15.04 11.49
CA HIS A 17 -5.62 -16.35 11.83
C HIS A 17 -4.11 -16.23 12.09
N PHE A 18 -3.41 -15.42 11.29
CA PHE A 18 -2.01 -15.11 11.51
C PHE A 18 -1.76 -14.42 12.85
N VAL A 19 -2.62 -13.46 13.22
CA VAL A 19 -2.58 -12.78 14.53
C VAL A 19 -2.75 -13.78 15.65
N VAL A 20 -3.77 -14.65 15.62
CA VAL A 20 -4.00 -15.66 16.66
C VAL A 20 -2.78 -16.54 16.87
N ALA A 21 -2.12 -16.93 15.79
CA ALA A 21 -0.97 -17.82 15.87
C ALA A 21 0.35 -17.15 16.24
N LYS A 22 0.49 -15.83 16.02
CA LYS A 22 1.78 -15.11 16.14
C LYS A 22 1.79 -14.03 17.21
N TRP A 23 0.65 -13.68 17.80
CA TRP A 23 0.57 -12.69 18.87
C TRP A 23 1.36 -13.15 20.11
N ASP A 24 2.19 -12.26 20.66
CA ASP A 24 2.98 -12.54 21.86
C ASP A 24 2.37 -11.80 23.06
N THR A 25 1.59 -12.55 23.86
CA THR A 25 0.96 -12.03 25.08
C THR A 25 1.95 -11.66 26.19
N THR A 26 3.21 -12.08 26.06
CA THR A 26 4.28 -11.80 27.03
C THR A 26 5.21 -10.67 26.60
N SER A 27 5.03 -10.16 25.38
CA SER A 27 5.88 -9.09 24.83
C SER A 27 5.71 -7.78 25.61
N PRO A 28 6.80 -7.05 25.89
CA PRO A 28 6.74 -5.73 26.51
C PRO A 28 6.28 -4.63 25.54
N LEU A 29 6.14 -4.94 24.25
CA LEU A 29 5.74 -3.99 23.22
C LEU A 29 4.27 -3.64 23.34
N SER A 30 3.95 -2.40 22.99
CA SER A 30 2.57 -1.94 22.87
C SER A 30 1.81 -2.72 21.79
N LYS A 31 0.48 -2.69 21.88
CA LYS A 31 -0.41 -3.34 20.90
C LYS A 31 -0.11 -2.88 19.46
N ASN A 32 0.15 -1.59 19.26
CA ASN A 32 0.42 -1.02 17.94
C ASN A 32 1.80 -1.42 17.40
N GLU A 33 2.82 -1.49 18.27
CA GLU A 33 4.15 -1.97 17.88
C GLU A 33 4.10 -3.44 17.46
N GLN A 34 3.36 -4.28 18.19
CA GLN A 34 3.15 -5.68 17.80
C GLN A 34 2.35 -5.80 16.50
N LYS A 35 1.28 -4.99 16.32
CA LYS A 35 0.52 -4.94 15.05
C LYS A 35 1.45 -4.67 13.87
N ARG A 36 2.29 -3.63 13.98
CA ARG A 36 3.27 -3.26 12.94
C ARG A 36 4.19 -4.43 12.60
N ILE A 37 4.79 -5.07 13.60
CA ILE A 37 5.69 -6.23 13.40
C ILE A 37 4.96 -7.40 12.73
N LEU A 38 3.70 -7.63 13.09
CA LEU A 38 2.90 -8.69 12.47
C LEU A 38 2.58 -8.38 11.01
N VAL A 39 2.21 -7.14 10.69
CA VAL A 39 1.98 -6.71 9.30
C VAL A 39 3.27 -6.83 8.49
N GLU A 40 4.40 -6.38 9.01
CA GLU A 40 5.70 -6.52 8.35
C GLU A 40 6.02 -7.98 8.02
N LYS A 41 5.86 -8.88 9.01
CA LYS A 41 6.03 -10.34 8.80
C LYS A 41 5.03 -10.89 7.79
N TRP A 42 3.77 -10.47 7.87
CA TRP A 42 2.69 -10.91 6.99
C TRP A 42 2.97 -10.56 5.53
N ILE A 43 3.44 -9.33 5.28
CA ILE A 43 3.81 -8.86 3.94
C ILE A 43 5.04 -9.62 3.42
N ALA A 44 6.06 -9.83 4.26
CA ALA A 44 7.28 -10.54 3.91
C ALA A 44 7.06 -12.04 3.56
N LEU A 45 5.98 -12.66 4.06
CA LEU A 45 5.61 -14.04 3.68
C LEU A 45 5.41 -14.18 2.15
N GLY A 46 4.96 -13.12 1.49
CA GLY A 46 4.56 -13.14 0.09
C GLY A 46 3.37 -14.06 -0.20
N LYS A 47 3.02 -14.16 -1.48
CA LYS A 47 1.87 -14.87 -2.03
C LYS A 47 1.67 -16.26 -1.44
N TYR A 48 2.67 -17.13 -1.57
CA TYR A 48 2.55 -18.51 -1.07
C TYR A 48 2.80 -18.66 0.44
N GLY A 49 3.55 -17.77 1.07
CA GLY A 49 3.71 -17.83 2.52
C GLY A 49 2.42 -17.48 3.27
N ARG A 50 1.52 -16.72 2.64
CA ARG A 50 0.18 -16.43 3.14
C ARG A 50 -0.86 -17.52 2.83
N ASN A 51 -0.58 -18.43 1.89
CA ASN A 51 -1.55 -19.48 1.49
C ASN A 51 -1.95 -20.39 2.64
N ASP A 52 -1.02 -20.77 3.52
CA ASP A 52 -1.34 -21.63 4.67
C ASP A 52 -2.47 -21.03 5.52
N TRP A 53 -2.50 -19.71 5.66
CA TRP A 53 -3.52 -18.98 6.42
C TRP A 53 -4.81 -18.80 5.64
N ALA A 54 -4.71 -18.54 4.33
CA ALA A 54 -5.88 -18.42 3.46
C ALA A 54 -6.62 -19.76 3.32
N LEU A 55 -5.91 -20.85 3.06
CA LEU A 55 -6.47 -22.19 2.93
C LEU A 55 -7.06 -22.68 4.26
N ALA A 56 -6.35 -22.45 5.38
CA ALA A 56 -6.90 -22.77 6.70
C ALA A 56 -8.21 -22.03 6.98
N MET A 57 -8.30 -20.75 6.58
CA MET A 57 -9.52 -19.95 6.72
C MET A 57 -10.63 -20.41 5.77
N PHE A 58 -10.31 -20.90 4.56
CA PHE A 58 -11.33 -21.46 3.66
C PHE A 58 -11.89 -22.79 4.17
N ASP A 59 -11.03 -23.64 4.74
CA ASP A 59 -11.41 -24.91 5.33
C ASP A 59 -12.21 -24.72 6.64
N ASP A 60 -11.77 -23.78 7.49
CA ASP A 60 -12.41 -23.43 8.74
C ASP A 60 -12.45 -21.89 8.94
N PRO A 61 -13.52 -21.23 8.49
CA PRO A 61 -13.63 -19.78 8.56
C PRO A 61 -13.88 -19.27 9.99
N ILE A 62 -14.12 -20.16 10.96
CA ILE A 62 -14.42 -19.77 12.34
C ILE A 62 -13.27 -20.20 13.24
N ILE A 63 -12.66 -19.24 13.93
CA ILE A 63 -11.65 -19.54 14.94
C ILE A 63 -12.36 -20.05 16.20
N ASP A 64 -12.44 -21.37 16.36
CA ASP A 64 -13.09 -22.04 17.49
C ASP A 64 -12.56 -21.60 18.87
N HIS A 65 -11.26 -21.28 18.97
CA HIS A 65 -10.63 -20.87 20.20
C HIS A 65 -9.60 -19.76 19.99
N ILE A 66 -9.90 -18.56 20.51
CA ILE A 66 -8.96 -17.44 20.57
C ILE A 66 -8.29 -17.45 21.95
N PRO A 67 -6.94 -17.59 22.03
CA PRO A 67 -6.24 -17.58 23.30
C PRO A 67 -6.46 -16.28 24.09
N GLU A 68 -6.47 -16.38 25.43
CA GLU A 68 -6.62 -15.21 26.30
C GLU A 68 -5.48 -14.21 26.07
N GLY A 69 -5.82 -12.93 25.89
CA GLY A 69 -4.88 -11.84 25.65
C GLY A 69 -4.57 -11.54 24.18
N VAL A 70 -5.10 -12.32 23.22
CA VAL A 70 -5.03 -11.98 21.79
C VAL A 70 -6.06 -10.89 21.46
N PRO A 71 -5.66 -9.74 20.89
CA PRO A 71 -6.57 -8.68 20.49
C PRO A 71 -7.35 -9.06 19.22
N GLN A 72 -8.64 -8.74 19.20
CA GLN A 72 -9.54 -8.98 18.06
C GLN A 72 -9.87 -7.71 17.29
N ASP A 73 -9.31 -6.59 17.74
CA ASP A 73 -9.57 -5.21 17.32
C ASP A 73 -8.26 -4.56 16.85
N LEU A 74 -7.37 -5.34 16.19
CA LEU A 74 -6.18 -4.79 15.54
C LEU A 74 -6.55 -4.01 14.27
N LEU A 75 -7.56 -4.46 13.55
CA LEU A 75 -8.14 -3.76 12.41
C LEU A 75 -9.40 -3.02 12.86
N SER A 76 -9.51 -1.75 12.50
CA SER A 76 -10.73 -0.98 12.71
C SER A 76 -11.87 -1.54 11.81
N GLN A 77 -13.12 -1.12 12.07
CA GLN A 77 -14.22 -1.46 11.15
C GLN A 77 -13.97 -0.89 9.74
N GLU A 78 -13.29 0.25 9.65
CA GLU A 78 -12.92 0.85 8.37
C GLU A 78 -11.85 0.03 7.67
N ASP A 79 -10.76 -0.34 8.36
CA ASP A 79 -9.69 -1.22 7.85
C ASP A 79 -10.24 -2.54 7.30
N ARG A 80 -11.24 -3.11 8.00
CA ARG A 80 -11.91 -4.34 7.59
C ARG A 80 -12.79 -4.17 6.36
N ALA A 81 -13.46 -3.03 6.24
CA ALA A 81 -14.17 -2.69 5.03
C ALA A 81 -13.20 -2.59 3.84
N ILE A 82 -12.04 -1.96 4.05
CA ILE A 82 -11.00 -1.79 3.04
C ILE A 82 -10.43 -3.14 2.62
N SER A 83 -10.19 -4.04 3.57
CA SER A 83 -9.64 -5.38 3.30
C SER A 83 -10.58 -6.25 2.45
N SER A 84 -11.87 -5.90 2.36
CA SER A 84 -12.82 -6.55 1.45
C SER A 84 -12.81 -5.97 0.02
N LEU A 85 -12.12 -4.85 -0.21
CA LEU A 85 -12.00 -4.20 -1.51
C LEU A 85 -10.71 -4.66 -2.20
N LEU A 86 -10.84 -5.12 -3.45
CA LEU A 86 -9.71 -5.45 -4.31
C LEU A 86 -9.17 -4.20 -5.02
N SER A 87 -8.88 -3.12 -4.29
CA SER A 87 -8.10 -2.03 -4.87
C SER A 87 -6.64 -2.40 -4.81
N THR A 88 -5.93 -2.11 -5.88
CA THR A 88 -4.48 -2.27 -5.97
C THR A 88 -3.78 -0.92 -6.12
N VAL A 89 -4.50 0.21 -5.97
CA VAL A 89 -3.93 1.56 -6.01
C VAL A 89 -3.95 2.19 -4.62
N LEU A 90 -2.78 2.66 -4.16
CA LEU A 90 -2.59 3.41 -2.93
C LEU A 90 -2.14 4.84 -3.25
N TRP A 91 -2.69 5.84 -2.55
CA TRP A 91 -2.19 7.21 -2.55
C TRP A 91 -1.60 7.51 -1.17
N ILE A 92 -0.32 7.86 -1.09
CA ILE A 92 0.38 8.05 0.19
C ILE A 92 1.06 9.41 0.21
N ARG A 93 0.71 10.22 1.21
CA ARG A 93 1.37 11.51 1.47
C ARG A 93 2.60 11.31 2.34
N THR A 94 3.76 11.76 1.87
CA THR A 94 5.02 11.67 2.63
C THR A 94 5.61 13.03 2.96
N TRP A 95 5.09 14.11 2.36
CA TRP A 95 5.56 15.48 2.64
C TRP A 95 4.60 16.28 3.51
N PHE A 96 5.10 16.68 4.67
CA PHE A 96 4.39 17.47 5.68
C PHE A 96 5.11 18.77 6.06
N GLY A 97 6.19 19.13 5.35
CA GLY A 97 7.06 20.24 5.71
C GLY A 97 8.10 19.87 6.77
N ASP A 98 9.00 20.80 7.08
CA ASP A 98 9.96 20.62 8.15
C ASP A 98 9.23 20.51 9.51
N PRO A 99 9.44 19.44 10.30
CA PRO A 99 8.76 19.23 11.58
C PRO A 99 9.06 20.33 12.61
N THR A 100 10.13 21.09 12.42
CA THR A 100 10.55 22.19 13.31
C THR A 100 10.11 23.57 12.84
N ASP A 101 9.60 23.69 11.61
CA ASP A 101 9.17 24.96 11.02
C ASP A 101 7.67 24.93 10.66
N LYS A 102 6.87 25.66 11.45
CA LYS A 102 5.43 25.79 11.24
C LYS A 102 5.10 26.41 9.87
N THR A 103 5.88 27.37 9.39
CA THR A 103 5.65 27.99 8.08
C THR A 103 5.90 27.00 6.95
N SER A 104 6.93 26.15 7.09
CA SER A 104 7.17 25.03 6.17
C SER A 104 5.99 24.04 6.15
N GLN A 105 5.42 23.71 7.31
CA GLN A 105 4.26 22.81 7.39
C GLN A 105 3.01 23.40 6.73
N GLU A 106 2.70 24.67 7.00
CA GLU A 106 1.58 25.37 6.36
C GLU A 106 1.74 25.46 4.84
N ALA A 107 2.97 25.68 4.36
CA ALA A 107 3.28 25.65 2.94
C ALA A 107 3.11 24.25 2.33
N ALA A 108 3.58 23.20 3.02
CA ALA A 108 3.42 21.81 2.58
C ALA A 108 1.94 21.40 2.53
N ASP A 109 1.13 21.79 3.51
CA ASP A 109 -0.32 21.53 3.53
C ASP A 109 -1.03 22.26 2.37
N THR A 110 -0.63 23.49 2.07
CA THR A 110 -1.16 24.27 0.93
C THR A 110 -0.80 23.63 -0.42
N ALA A 111 0.46 23.21 -0.55
CA ALA A 111 0.98 22.55 -1.75
C ALA A 111 0.30 21.19 -1.98
N TYR A 112 0.17 20.39 -0.93
CA TYR A 112 -0.55 19.13 -0.97
C TYR A 112 -2.04 19.31 -1.32
N ALA A 113 -2.72 20.32 -0.77
CA ALA A 113 -4.12 20.58 -1.10
C ALA A 113 -4.32 20.88 -2.60
N ARG A 114 -3.37 21.61 -3.23
CA ARG A 114 -3.35 21.83 -4.67
C ARG A 114 -3.17 20.51 -5.42
N LEU A 115 -2.17 19.70 -5.04
CA LEU A 115 -1.89 18.41 -5.66
C LEU A 115 -3.10 17.45 -5.57
N ARG A 116 -3.67 17.31 -4.36
CA ARG A 116 -4.83 16.47 -4.09
C ARG A 116 -6.02 16.86 -4.97
N LYS A 117 -6.26 18.16 -5.15
CA LYS A 117 -7.31 18.67 -6.04
C LYS A 117 -7.03 18.33 -7.51
N GLU A 118 -5.79 18.47 -7.95
CA GLU A 118 -5.41 18.19 -9.34
C GLU A 118 -5.55 16.69 -9.64
N VAL A 119 -4.93 15.83 -8.83
CA VAL A 119 -4.87 14.39 -9.09
C VAL A 119 -6.19 13.71 -8.74
N LEU A 120 -6.60 13.76 -7.47
CA LEU A 120 -7.72 12.95 -6.96
C LEU A 120 -9.09 13.52 -7.34
N GLN A 121 -9.16 14.82 -7.64
CA GLN A 121 -10.40 15.50 -8.00
C GLN A 121 -10.43 15.98 -9.45
N GLN A 122 -9.34 15.84 -10.21
CA GLN A 122 -9.27 16.26 -11.62
C GLN A 122 -9.68 17.73 -11.79
N GLY A 123 -9.25 18.58 -10.85
CA GLY A 123 -9.55 20.02 -10.81
C GLY A 123 -10.98 20.40 -10.42
N ARG A 124 -11.88 19.43 -10.17
CA ARG A 124 -13.32 19.66 -9.92
C ARG A 124 -13.71 19.39 -8.46
N GLU A 125 -14.40 20.33 -7.83
CA GLU A 125 -14.90 20.12 -6.47
C GLU A 125 -15.87 18.93 -6.41
N ASN A 126 -15.70 18.06 -5.41
CA ASN A 126 -16.49 16.84 -5.18
C ASN A 126 -16.42 15.76 -6.27
N ASN A 127 -15.42 15.81 -7.14
CA ASN A 127 -15.09 14.70 -8.03
C ASN A 127 -14.11 13.76 -7.32
N HIS A 128 -14.24 12.46 -7.58
CA HIS A 128 -13.33 11.44 -7.07
C HIS A 128 -12.90 10.55 -8.24
N VAL A 129 -11.58 10.37 -8.40
CA VAL A 129 -11.04 9.42 -9.36
C VAL A 129 -11.38 8.00 -8.89
N PHE A 130 -12.22 7.30 -9.65
CA PHE A 130 -12.72 6.00 -9.23
C PHE A 130 -11.61 4.94 -9.06
N CYS A 131 -10.51 5.06 -9.81
CA CYS A 131 -9.35 4.17 -9.70
C CYS A 131 -8.50 4.41 -8.44
N ILE A 132 -8.74 5.49 -7.70
CA ILE A 132 -8.05 5.82 -6.45
C ILE A 132 -9.13 6.04 -5.38
N PRO A 133 -9.67 4.95 -4.78
CA PRO A 133 -10.73 5.09 -3.79
C PRO A 133 -10.22 5.88 -2.58
N GLU A 134 -11.08 6.71 -1.99
CA GLU A 134 -10.74 7.53 -0.81
C GLU A 134 -10.28 6.67 0.38
N GLU A 135 -10.76 5.43 0.46
CA GLU A 135 -10.31 4.40 1.38
C GLU A 135 -8.81 4.09 1.33
N PHE A 136 -8.16 4.32 0.18
CA PHE A 136 -6.75 4.03 -0.05
C PHE A 136 -5.91 5.32 -0.15
N VAL A 137 -6.43 6.42 0.39
CA VAL A 137 -5.74 7.71 0.52
C VAL A 137 -5.21 7.83 1.95
N PHE A 138 -3.88 7.70 2.11
CA PHE A 138 -3.18 7.73 3.38
C PHE A 138 -2.46 9.07 3.55
N GLU A 139 -2.95 9.89 4.49
CA GLU A 139 -2.46 11.26 4.69
C GLU A 139 -2.23 11.64 6.16
N ASP A 140 -2.31 10.68 7.09
CA ASP A 140 -2.06 10.93 8.50
C ASP A 140 -0.57 11.18 8.77
N ARG A 141 -0.28 12.35 9.35
CA ARG A 141 1.08 12.80 9.62
C ARG A 141 1.76 11.95 10.70
N GLU A 142 1.05 11.62 11.78
CA GLU A 142 1.65 10.95 12.93
C GLU A 142 2.05 9.52 12.56
N GLU A 143 1.20 8.81 11.81
CA GLU A 143 1.45 7.45 11.34
C GLU A 143 2.58 7.42 10.29
N LEU A 144 2.54 8.29 9.28
CA LEU A 144 3.49 8.24 8.16
C LEU A 144 4.87 8.78 8.53
N THR A 145 4.99 9.68 9.52
CA THR A 145 6.30 10.23 9.94
C THR A 145 7.05 9.33 10.93
N ALA A 146 6.34 8.52 11.73
CA ALA A 146 6.96 7.63 12.71
C ALA A 146 7.82 6.53 12.06
N ASP A 147 7.45 6.13 10.84
CA ASP A 147 8.06 4.99 10.15
C ASP A 147 9.03 5.41 9.04
N THR A 148 8.80 6.54 8.38
CA THR A 148 9.71 7.09 7.36
C THR A 148 11.08 7.50 7.91
N GLN A 149 11.16 7.87 9.19
CA GLN A 149 12.41 8.28 9.84
C GLN A 149 13.34 7.11 10.20
N ARG A 150 12.84 5.87 10.27
CA ARG A 150 13.65 4.70 10.66
C ARG A 150 14.53 4.19 9.52
N ASP A 151 14.02 4.22 8.30
CA ASP A 151 14.60 3.47 7.18
C ASP A 151 15.20 4.34 6.06
N GLN A 152 15.25 5.66 6.26
CA GLN A 152 15.77 6.63 5.28
C GLN A 152 15.05 6.57 3.92
N ASP A 153 13.78 6.14 3.89
CA ASP A 153 12.99 6.03 2.67
C ASP A 153 12.60 7.38 2.06
N VAL A 154 12.74 8.45 2.84
CA VAL A 154 12.47 9.82 2.46
C VAL A 154 13.70 10.67 2.76
N ILE A 155 14.32 11.26 1.73
CA ILE A 155 15.47 12.17 1.86
C ILE A 155 15.02 13.57 1.47
N GLU A 156 15.18 14.51 2.39
CA GLU A 156 14.75 15.91 2.20
C GLU A 156 13.29 16.03 1.72
N GLY A 157 12.41 15.18 2.23
CA GLY A 157 10.99 15.17 1.85
C GLY A 157 10.69 14.50 0.51
N VAL A 158 11.67 13.91 -0.19
CA VAL A 158 11.49 13.17 -1.45
C VAL A 158 11.57 11.67 -1.18
N ALA A 159 10.58 10.90 -1.64
CA ALA A 159 10.55 9.46 -1.48
C ALA A 159 11.52 8.79 -2.47
N ILE A 160 12.35 7.84 -1.99
CA ILE A 160 13.35 7.17 -2.83
C ILE A 160 12.75 5.99 -3.59
N GLY A 161 11.96 5.15 -2.90
CA GLY A 161 11.45 3.89 -3.46
C GLY A 161 12.59 2.96 -3.88
N ARG A 162 13.42 2.48 -2.95
CA ARG A 162 14.55 1.60 -3.30
C ARG A 162 14.03 0.23 -3.78
N PRO A 163 14.46 -0.30 -4.94
CA PRO A 163 14.02 -1.61 -5.39
C PRO A 163 14.35 -2.71 -4.40
N GLY A 164 13.45 -3.67 -4.24
CA GLY A 164 13.57 -4.78 -3.27
C GLY A 164 13.38 -4.37 -1.82
N SER A 165 13.00 -3.12 -1.53
CA SER A 165 12.68 -2.68 -0.16
C SER A 165 11.17 -2.56 0.06
N VAL A 166 10.74 -2.62 1.32
CA VAL A 166 9.38 -2.29 1.76
C VAL A 166 9.46 -0.99 2.57
N PRO A 167 9.22 0.19 1.96
CA PRO A 167 9.37 1.46 2.63
C PRO A 167 8.44 1.62 3.83
N GLY A 168 8.88 2.33 4.87
CA GLY A 168 8.13 2.57 6.09
C GLY A 168 6.77 3.23 5.85
N TYR A 169 6.65 4.14 4.87
CA TYR A 169 5.37 4.76 4.50
C TYR A 169 4.40 3.76 3.85
N LEU A 170 4.92 2.78 3.10
CA LEU A 170 4.11 1.73 2.50
C LEU A 170 3.63 0.77 3.58
N LEU A 171 4.52 0.38 4.49
CA LEU A 171 4.15 -0.44 5.64
C LEU A 171 3.10 0.26 6.52
N ALA A 172 3.22 1.58 6.75
CA ALA A 172 2.23 2.35 7.48
C ALA A 172 0.85 2.32 6.81
N ALA A 173 0.77 2.40 5.47
CA ALA A 173 -0.49 2.20 4.76
C ALA A 173 -1.02 0.75 4.89
N LEU A 174 -0.14 -0.25 4.72
CA LEU A 174 -0.51 -1.67 4.78
C LEU A 174 -0.97 -2.14 6.18
N ILE A 175 -0.69 -1.38 7.25
CA ILE A 175 -1.25 -1.61 8.58
C ILE A 175 -2.78 -1.55 8.59
N HIS A 176 -3.39 -0.83 7.64
CA HIS A 176 -4.84 -0.68 7.50
C HIS A 176 -5.45 -1.65 6.48
N CYS A 177 -4.64 -2.27 5.62
CA CYS A 177 -5.10 -3.18 4.58
C CYS A 177 -4.12 -4.34 4.36
N PRO A 178 -3.86 -5.19 5.37
CA PRO A 178 -2.88 -6.28 5.25
C PRO A 178 -3.25 -7.31 4.17
N GLU A 179 -4.50 -7.37 3.73
CA GLU A 179 -5.02 -8.30 2.71
C GLU A 179 -4.89 -7.78 1.26
N LEU A 180 -4.19 -6.66 1.02
CA LEU A 180 -4.17 -5.98 -0.29
C LEU A 180 -3.76 -6.87 -1.49
N PHE A 181 -2.78 -7.76 -1.30
CA PHE A 181 -2.05 -8.36 -2.43
C PHE A 181 -2.69 -9.62 -3.03
N GLU A 182 -3.35 -10.44 -2.22
CA GLU A 182 -3.99 -11.67 -2.69
C GLU A 182 -5.44 -11.66 -2.29
N GLY A 183 -6.32 -11.43 -3.27
CA GLY A 183 -7.76 -11.45 -3.05
C GLY A 183 -8.25 -12.75 -2.39
N MET A 184 -9.45 -12.68 -1.82
CA MET A 184 -10.04 -13.72 -0.97
C MET A 184 -10.60 -14.94 -1.72
N SER A 185 -10.20 -15.16 -2.98
CA SER A 185 -10.69 -16.29 -3.78
C SER A 185 -9.82 -17.53 -3.62
N ASP A 186 -10.47 -18.69 -3.55
CA ASP A 186 -9.83 -20.00 -3.65
C ASP A 186 -9.51 -20.30 -5.13
N SER A 187 -8.39 -19.75 -5.61
CA SER A 187 -7.91 -19.93 -6.97
C SER A 187 -6.95 -21.11 -7.08
N ASP A 188 -6.92 -21.79 -8.24
CA ASP A 188 -6.09 -22.98 -8.48
C ASP A 188 -4.63 -22.80 -8.05
N TRP A 189 -4.04 -21.64 -8.32
CA TRP A 189 -2.65 -21.33 -7.98
C TRP A 189 -2.33 -21.50 -6.49
N ARG A 190 -3.33 -21.39 -5.61
CA ARG A 190 -3.15 -21.56 -4.16
C ARG A 190 -2.77 -22.99 -3.77
N HIS A 191 -3.12 -23.95 -4.62
CA HIS A 191 -2.92 -25.38 -4.43
C HIS A 191 -1.74 -25.93 -5.23
N PHE A 192 -1.04 -25.09 -6.01
CA PHE A 192 0.15 -25.51 -6.73
C PHE A 192 1.25 -25.94 -5.77
N GLU A 193 1.94 -27.02 -6.11
CA GLU A 193 3.01 -27.62 -5.31
C GLU A 193 4.24 -27.92 -6.17
N GLY A 194 5.41 -28.02 -5.55
CA GLY A 194 6.65 -28.39 -6.23
C GLY A 194 7.04 -27.43 -7.36
N GLU A 195 7.15 -27.94 -8.58
CA GLU A 195 7.60 -27.20 -9.77
C GLU A 195 6.60 -26.13 -10.19
N GLU A 196 5.30 -26.44 -10.19
CA GLU A 196 4.22 -25.51 -10.57
C GLU A 196 4.20 -24.27 -9.67
N ARG A 197 4.40 -24.47 -8.36
CA ARG A 197 4.55 -23.37 -7.40
C ARG A 197 5.80 -22.53 -7.66
N ALA A 198 6.91 -23.16 -8.04
CA ALA A 198 8.16 -22.47 -8.31
C ALA A 198 8.06 -21.61 -9.57
N GLU A 199 7.38 -22.11 -10.61
CA GLU A 199 7.08 -21.38 -11.84
C GLU A 199 6.17 -20.17 -11.56
N GLU A 200 5.06 -20.36 -10.84
CA GLU A 200 4.14 -19.28 -10.48
C GLU A 200 4.83 -18.18 -9.63
N LEU A 201 5.75 -18.57 -8.74
CA LEU A 201 6.54 -17.62 -7.96
C LEU A 201 7.54 -16.84 -8.83
N ALA A 202 8.24 -17.53 -9.74
CA ALA A 202 9.18 -16.89 -10.65
C ALA A 202 8.49 -15.85 -11.55
N GLU A 203 7.24 -16.10 -11.93
CA GLU A 203 6.40 -15.12 -12.63
C GLU A 203 5.87 -14.02 -11.70
N SER A 204 5.50 -14.36 -10.46
CA SER A 204 4.90 -13.42 -9.52
C SER A 204 5.89 -12.42 -8.90
N ASP A 205 7.13 -12.83 -8.60
CA ASP A 205 8.15 -11.99 -7.96
C ASP A 205 8.46 -10.68 -8.73
N PRO A 206 8.62 -10.67 -10.07
CA PRO A 206 8.81 -9.44 -10.84
C PRO A 206 7.50 -8.75 -11.23
N THR A 207 6.34 -9.38 -11.00
CA THR A 207 5.04 -8.84 -11.45
C THR A 207 4.51 -7.80 -10.47
N GLN A 208 4.10 -6.64 -10.98
CA GLN A 208 3.38 -5.63 -10.23
C GLN A 208 2.03 -6.18 -9.71
N LYS A 209 1.79 -6.03 -8.42
CA LYS A 209 0.54 -6.39 -7.72
C LYS A 209 -0.18 -5.18 -7.12
N ALA A 210 0.55 -4.10 -6.84
CA ALA A 210 -0.03 -2.83 -6.46
C ALA A 210 0.70 -1.66 -7.13
N LEU A 211 -0.06 -0.60 -7.39
CA LEU A 211 0.41 0.73 -7.79
C LEU A 211 0.39 1.64 -6.57
N VAL A 212 1.50 2.32 -6.29
CA VAL A 212 1.58 3.30 -5.20
C VAL A 212 1.94 4.66 -5.76
N LEU A 213 1.03 5.62 -5.58
CA LEU A 213 1.22 7.02 -5.92
C LEU A 213 1.67 7.79 -4.67
N ILE A 214 2.79 8.49 -4.76
CA ILE A 214 3.40 9.21 -3.64
C ILE A 214 3.29 10.72 -3.82
N ALA A 215 2.67 11.36 -2.83
CA ALA A 215 2.67 12.81 -2.65
C ALA A 215 3.83 13.23 -1.73
N ASP A 216 5.05 13.20 -2.29
CA ASP A 216 6.25 13.70 -1.64
C ASP A 216 6.48 15.20 -1.92
N ARG A 217 7.63 15.75 -1.49
CA ARG A 217 7.95 17.18 -1.64
C ARG A 217 7.91 17.59 -3.11
N LYS A 218 8.50 16.77 -3.98
CA LYS A 218 8.57 17.07 -5.41
C LYS A 218 7.18 17.03 -6.05
N ALA A 219 6.35 16.08 -5.68
CA ALA A 219 4.95 16.04 -6.12
C ALA A 219 4.18 17.28 -5.64
N CYS A 220 4.32 17.66 -4.38
CA CYS A 220 3.56 18.77 -3.81
C CYS A 220 4.02 20.14 -4.35
N GLU A 221 5.33 20.37 -4.45
CA GLU A 221 5.88 21.69 -4.81
C GLU A 221 6.07 21.86 -6.32
N GLU A 222 6.42 20.78 -7.01
CA GLU A 222 6.73 20.78 -8.44
C GLU A 222 5.71 20.01 -9.29
N GLY A 223 4.71 19.33 -8.70
CA GLY A 223 3.67 18.61 -9.45
C GLY A 223 4.09 17.23 -9.95
N TRP A 224 5.34 16.81 -9.78
CA TRP A 224 5.82 15.51 -10.24
C TRP A 224 5.46 14.37 -9.26
N VAL A 225 4.32 13.71 -9.50
CA VAL A 225 3.85 12.56 -8.71
C VAL A 225 4.72 11.35 -9.00
N LEU A 226 5.18 10.66 -7.96
CA LEU A 226 5.91 9.41 -8.08
C LEU A 226 4.94 8.22 -8.07
N ALA A 227 5.03 7.37 -9.08
CA ALA A 227 4.38 6.08 -9.18
C ALA A 227 5.41 4.96 -8.97
N LEU A 228 5.09 4.06 -8.06
CA LEU A 228 5.90 2.88 -7.72
C LEU A 228 5.10 1.62 -8.02
N ALA A 229 5.74 0.65 -8.67
CA ALA A 229 5.22 -0.69 -8.83
C ALA A 229 5.66 -1.54 -7.62
N VAL A 230 4.74 -2.30 -7.06
CA VAL A 230 4.98 -3.11 -5.85
C VAL A 230 4.57 -4.55 -6.13
N ASN A 231 5.44 -5.51 -5.81
CA ASN A 231 5.16 -6.94 -6.00
C ASN A 231 4.34 -7.52 -4.83
N HIS A 232 4.07 -8.82 -4.88
CA HIS A 232 3.31 -9.52 -3.83
C HIS A 232 4.00 -9.58 -2.47
N ARG A 233 5.26 -9.15 -2.34
CA ARG A 233 5.99 -9.08 -1.06
C ARG A 233 5.98 -7.67 -0.47
N GLY A 234 5.23 -6.75 -1.07
CA GLY A 234 5.29 -5.34 -0.70
C GLY A 234 6.59 -4.66 -1.12
N GLU A 235 7.43 -5.33 -1.92
CA GLU A 235 8.72 -4.81 -2.35
C GLU A 235 8.55 -3.90 -3.56
N ILE A 236 9.24 -2.75 -3.55
CA ILE A 236 9.30 -1.86 -4.70
C ILE A 236 10.02 -2.56 -5.85
N LEU A 237 9.41 -2.58 -7.03
CA LEU A 237 10.01 -3.05 -8.27
C LEU A 237 10.94 -1.98 -8.87
N PRO A 238 11.87 -2.36 -9.77
CA PRO A 238 12.86 -1.42 -10.34
C PRO A 238 12.25 -0.20 -11.03
N VAL A 239 11.11 -0.39 -11.70
CA VAL A 239 10.42 0.67 -12.45
C VAL A 239 9.78 1.68 -11.51
N ARG A 240 10.24 2.93 -11.61
CA ARG A 240 9.72 4.07 -10.85
C ARG A 240 9.54 5.23 -11.79
N VAL A 241 8.39 5.86 -11.69
CA VAL A 241 7.95 6.81 -12.70
C VAL A 241 7.51 8.11 -12.05
N ARG A 242 7.98 9.23 -12.57
CA ARG A 242 7.46 10.56 -12.28
C ARG A 242 6.55 10.99 -13.41
N GLU A 243 5.34 11.35 -13.05
CA GLU A 243 4.34 11.88 -13.96
C GLU A 243 3.80 13.21 -13.45
N ARG A 244 3.33 14.03 -14.38
CA ARG A 244 2.73 15.33 -14.09
C ARG A 244 1.43 15.16 -13.34
N ALA A 245 1.12 16.11 -12.47
CA ALA A 245 -0.07 16.06 -11.61
C ALA A 245 -1.38 15.88 -12.41
N THR A 246 -1.49 16.50 -13.58
CA THR A 246 -2.66 16.38 -14.48
C THR A 246 -2.84 14.98 -15.05
N GLU A 247 -1.75 14.25 -15.26
CA GLU A 247 -1.75 12.92 -15.90
C GLU A 247 -1.60 11.77 -14.89
N ALA A 248 -1.25 12.04 -13.62
CA ALA A 248 -1.04 11.01 -12.61
C ALA A 248 -2.26 10.11 -12.38
N ALA A 249 -3.48 10.63 -12.55
CA ALA A 249 -4.70 9.82 -12.49
C ALA A 249 -4.80 8.85 -13.67
N GLN A 250 -4.27 9.20 -14.84
CA GLN A 250 -4.26 8.32 -16.01
C GLN A 250 -3.40 7.07 -15.75
N ILE A 251 -2.31 7.17 -14.98
CA ILE A 251 -1.53 6.00 -14.54
C ILE A 251 -2.41 5.03 -13.75
N ALA A 252 -3.25 5.55 -12.84
CA ALA A 252 -4.18 4.70 -12.08
C ALA A 252 -5.27 4.09 -12.97
N VAL A 253 -5.72 4.79 -14.01
CA VAL A 253 -6.65 4.24 -15.03
C VAL A 253 -5.98 3.11 -15.80
N ASN A 254 -4.79 3.34 -16.36
CA ASN A 254 -4.04 2.33 -17.13
C ASN A 254 -3.81 1.07 -16.29
N TRP A 255 -3.39 1.24 -15.04
CA TRP A 255 -3.22 0.12 -14.12
C TRP A 255 -4.54 -0.63 -13.85
N PHE A 256 -5.64 0.10 -13.67
CA PHE A 256 -6.97 -0.51 -13.52
C PHE A 256 -7.40 -1.28 -14.79
N GLU A 257 -6.97 -0.84 -15.97
CA GLU A 257 -7.18 -1.51 -17.26
C GLU A 257 -6.19 -2.66 -17.52
N GLY A 258 -5.25 -2.90 -16.61
CA GLY A 258 -4.31 -4.03 -16.64
C GLY A 258 -2.95 -3.71 -17.24
N GLU A 259 -2.61 -2.43 -17.41
CA GLU A 259 -1.30 -1.98 -17.91
C GLU A 259 -0.37 -1.67 -16.71
N PRO A 260 0.62 -2.53 -16.39
CA PRO A 260 1.61 -2.26 -15.35
C PRO A 260 2.56 -1.12 -15.73
N LEU A 261 3.26 -0.54 -14.75
CA LEU A 261 4.22 0.55 -15.01
C LEU A 261 5.35 0.13 -15.93
N SER A 262 5.70 -1.15 -15.94
CA SER A 262 6.78 -1.70 -16.77
C SER A 262 6.50 -1.48 -18.27
N GLU A 263 5.25 -1.64 -18.70
CA GLU A 263 4.83 -1.43 -20.10
C GLU A 263 4.89 0.05 -20.54
N ILE A 264 5.02 0.99 -19.60
CA ILE A 264 5.07 2.43 -19.86
C ILE A 264 6.51 2.92 -20.05
N VAL A 265 7.52 2.15 -19.62
CA VAL A 265 8.95 2.50 -19.73
C VAL A 265 9.67 1.61 -20.74
N ASN A 266 10.64 2.17 -21.47
CA ASN A 266 11.36 1.43 -22.51
C ASN A 266 12.49 0.52 -21.96
N ASP A 267 12.93 0.74 -20.71
CA ASP A 267 13.99 -0.03 -20.03
C ASP A 267 13.53 -0.40 -18.61
N GLU A 268 12.94 -1.60 -18.46
CA GLU A 268 12.31 -2.07 -17.21
C GLU A 268 13.33 -2.54 -16.14
N ASP A 269 14.55 -2.89 -16.57
CA ASP A 269 15.57 -3.54 -15.72
C ASP A 269 16.57 -2.56 -15.07
N GLU A 270 16.57 -1.28 -15.47
CA GLU A 270 17.46 -0.30 -14.86
C GLU A 270 16.81 0.34 -13.63
N ASP A 271 17.54 0.36 -12.51
CA ASP A 271 17.17 1.06 -11.27
C ASP A 271 17.17 2.58 -11.51
N MET A 272 16.16 3.08 -12.23
CA MET A 272 16.04 4.47 -12.65
C MET A 272 14.67 5.07 -12.28
N GLU A 273 14.67 6.37 -12.03
CA GLU A 273 13.46 7.19 -11.97
C GLU A 273 13.26 7.80 -13.36
N SER A 274 12.18 7.43 -14.04
CA SER A 274 11.86 7.91 -15.39
C SER A 274 10.80 9.00 -15.34
N TYR A 275 10.94 10.04 -16.16
CA TYR A 275 9.92 11.09 -16.33
C TYR A 275 9.17 10.81 -17.63
N LEU A 276 7.86 10.59 -17.57
CA LEU A 276 7.05 10.27 -18.76
C LEU A 276 6.74 11.48 -19.65
N GLY A 277 7.07 12.69 -19.19
CA GLY A 277 6.85 13.93 -19.93
C GLY A 277 7.93 14.97 -19.70
N GLU A 278 7.93 15.97 -20.56
CA GLU A 278 8.67 17.21 -20.34
C GLU A 278 7.78 18.22 -19.61
N GLY A 279 8.38 19.24 -18.98
CA GLY A 279 7.64 20.39 -18.47
C GLY A 279 7.94 20.72 -17.01
N ASN A 280 6.96 21.34 -16.36
CA ASN A 280 7.08 21.87 -15.00
C ASN A 280 6.48 20.96 -13.94
N GLY A 281 6.04 19.76 -14.30
CA GLY A 281 5.38 18.77 -13.43
C GLY A 281 3.88 19.01 -13.19
N TRP A 282 3.33 20.16 -13.56
CA TRP A 282 1.90 20.44 -13.39
C TRP A 282 1.08 20.28 -14.67
N GLU A 283 1.63 20.62 -15.83
CA GLU A 283 0.90 20.68 -17.13
C GLU A 283 1.48 19.74 -18.19
#